data_AF-P81732-F1
#
_entry.id   AF-P81732-F1
#
_cell.length_a   1.000
_cell.length_b   1.000
_cell.length_c   1.000
_cell.angle_alpha   90.00
_cell.angle_beta   90.00
_cell.angle_gamma   90.00
#
_symmetry.space_group_name_H-M   'P 1'
#
loop_
_entity.id
_entity.type
_entity.pdbx_description
1 polymer ?
#
loop_
_entity_poly.entity_id
_entity_poly.type
_entity_poly.pdbx_seq_one_letter_code
_entity_poly.pdbx_strand_id
1 'polypeptide(L)'
;DFGHSKKIRKNVHSLTAEEQNSLRRAMDDLQDDKTRGGFQQIAAFHGEPKWCPRPEAEKKFACCVHGMAVFPHWHRLLTVQGENALRKHGFTGGLPYWDWTRPMSALPHFVADPTYDDSVSSLEEDNPYSHGHIDSVGHDTTRAVRDDLYQSPGFGHYTDIAKQVLLALEQDDFCDFEVQFEIAHNSIHALVGGNEPYGMSTLEYFLYDPIFFLHHSNTDRLWAIWQALQKYRGKPYNTANCAIVRHDTYRKPLQPFGLDSVINPDDETREHSVPRDVFNYKDDFNYEYESLNFNGLSIAQLDRELQRIKSHDRVFAGFLLHEIGQSALVKFYVCKHHVSDCDHYAGEFYILGDEAEMPFAYDRVYKYEISQALHDLDLHVGDNFHLKYEAFNLNGGSLGGVDLSQPSVIFEPAAGSHTA
;
A
#
# COMPACT_ATOMS: atom_id res chain seq x y z
N ASP A 1 18.00 -22.86 -13.23
CA ASP A 1 17.24 -23.48 -12.13
C ASP A 1 17.71 -23.00 -10.77
N PHE A 2 17.25 -21.82 -10.33
CA PHE A 2 17.23 -21.53 -8.90
C PHE A 2 16.16 -22.46 -8.32
N GLY A 3 16.61 -23.56 -7.72
CA GLY A 3 15.76 -24.64 -7.25
C GLY A 3 14.66 -24.16 -6.32
N HIS A 4 13.62 -24.98 -6.19
CA HIS A 4 12.39 -24.85 -5.40
C HIS A 4 12.53 -24.49 -3.90
N SER A 5 13.62 -23.88 -3.44
CA SER A 5 13.73 -23.38 -2.08
C SER A 5 12.71 -22.28 -1.85
N LYS A 6 11.83 -22.52 -0.88
CA LYS A 6 10.79 -21.61 -0.45
C LYS A 6 11.39 -20.27 -0.02
N LYS A 7 10.90 -19.18 -0.59
CA LYS A 7 11.36 -17.81 -0.29
C LYS A 7 10.75 -17.37 1.04
N ILE A 8 11.56 -16.92 1.99
CA ILE A 8 11.07 -16.36 3.26
C ILE A 8 11.33 -14.86 3.28
N ARG A 9 10.26 -14.08 3.20
CA ARG A 9 10.27 -12.62 3.32
C ARG A 9 10.36 -12.25 4.81
N LYS A 10 11.46 -11.64 5.21
CA LYS A 10 11.72 -11.19 6.59
C LYS A 10 11.39 -9.72 6.75
N ASN A 11 11.20 -9.27 7.99
CA ASN A 11 11.20 -7.83 8.24
C ASN A 11 12.59 -7.27 7.92
N VAL A 12 12.69 -6.11 7.28
CA VAL A 12 13.97 -5.44 7.00
C VAL A 12 14.84 -5.28 8.25
N HIS A 13 14.23 -5.06 9.42
CA HIS A 13 14.93 -4.96 10.71
C HIS A 13 15.44 -6.31 11.26
N SER A 14 15.00 -7.43 10.68
CA SER A 14 15.44 -8.79 11.06
C SER A 14 16.57 -9.33 10.17
N LEU A 15 16.97 -8.60 9.12
CA LEU A 15 18.01 -9.03 8.20
C LEU A 15 19.39 -9.02 8.88
N THR A 16 20.18 -10.08 8.68
CA THR A 16 21.59 -10.08 9.11
C THR A 16 22.42 -9.13 8.24
N ALA A 17 23.64 -8.79 8.69
CA ALA A 17 24.55 -7.96 7.92
C ALA A 17 24.87 -8.58 6.54
N GLU A 18 25.02 -9.91 6.48
CA GLU A 18 25.25 -10.64 5.24
C GLU A 18 24.03 -10.59 4.30
N GLU A 19 22.82 -10.70 4.86
CA GLU A 19 21.58 -10.61 4.07
C GLU A 19 21.37 -9.20 3.51
N GLN A 20 21.64 -8.16 4.31
CA GLN A 20 21.57 -6.77 3.88
C GLN A 20 22.58 -6.49 2.75
N ASN A 21 23.83 -6.94 2.93
CA ASN A 21 24.87 -6.79 1.93
C ASN A 21 24.52 -7.51 0.62
N SER A 22 24.10 -8.78 0.70
CA SER A 22 23.68 -9.55 -0.47
C SER A 22 22.50 -8.90 -1.20
N LEU A 23 21.56 -8.31 -0.46
CA LEU A 23 20.40 -7.65 -1.05
C LEU A 23 20.76 -6.33 -1.75
N ARG A 24 21.67 -5.52 -1.17
CA ARG A 24 22.17 -4.30 -1.81
C ARG A 24 22.89 -4.62 -3.10
N ARG A 25 23.84 -5.57 -3.09
CA ARG A 25 24.57 -5.98 -4.30
C ARG A 25 23.65 -6.48 -5.40
N ALA A 26 22.62 -7.26 -5.06
CA ALA A 26 21.65 -7.72 -6.05
C ALA A 26 20.76 -6.60 -6.61
N MET A 27 20.48 -5.56 -5.83
CA MET A 27 19.75 -4.38 -6.31
C MET A 27 20.64 -3.52 -7.22
N ASP A 28 21.91 -3.34 -6.86
CA ASP A 28 22.92 -2.66 -7.68
C ASP A 28 23.03 -3.33 -9.07
N ASP A 29 23.29 -4.65 -9.07
CA ASP A 29 23.34 -5.45 -10.30
C ASP A 29 22.03 -5.38 -11.12
N LEU A 30 20.87 -5.29 -10.46
CA LEU A 30 19.56 -5.17 -11.10
C LEU A 30 19.31 -3.78 -11.71
N GLN A 31 19.81 -2.71 -11.07
CA GLN A 31 19.72 -1.34 -11.59
C GLN A 31 20.62 -1.14 -12.83
N ASP A 32 21.76 -1.84 -12.85
CA ASP A 32 22.67 -1.90 -13.98
C ASP A 32 22.15 -2.78 -15.14
N ASP A 33 21.23 -3.70 -14.89
CA ASP A 33 20.59 -4.50 -15.94
C ASP A 33 19.72 -3.62 -16.86
N LYS A 34 20.20 -3.40 -18.09
CA LYS A 34 19.47 -2.67 -19.15
C LYS A 34 18.68 -3.60 -20.09
N THR A 35 18.49 -4.86 -19.72
CA THR A 35 17.66 -5.80 -20.48
C THR A 35 16.16 -5.65 -20.12
N ARG A 36 15.32 -6.47 -20.76
CA ARG A 36 13.87 -6.51 -20.49
C ARG A 36 13.51 -7.02 -19.08
N GLY A 37 14.47 -7.58 -18.34
CA GLY A 37 14.27 -8.02 -16.96
C GLY A 37 14.85 -7.06 -15.92
N GLY A 38 15.43 -5.95 -16.36
CA GLY A 38 16.14 -5.00 -15.51
C GLY A 38 15.23 -4.03 -14.78
N PHE A 39 15.81 -3.29 -13.82
CA PHE A 39 15.08 -2.38 -12.93
C PHE A 39 14.19 -1.39 -13.68
N GLN A 40 14.73 -0.74 -14.71
CA GLN A 40 14.01 0.28 -15.48
C GLN A 40 12.77 -0.31 -16.18
N GLN A 41 12.88 -1.52 -16.73
CA GLN A 41 11.77 -2.18 -17.40
C GLN A 41 10.70 -2.62 -16.41
N ILE A 42 11.09 -3.08 -15.21
CA ILE A 42 10.13 -3.40 -14.15
C ILE A 42 9.45 -2.13 -13.64
N ALA A 43 10.21 -1.04 -13.45
CA ALA A 43 9.70 0.27 -13.05
C ALA A 43 8.63 0.80 -14.02
N ALA A 44 8.85 0.59 -15.31
CA ALA A 44 7.92 0.93 -16.37
C ALA A 44 6.59 0.15 -16.34
N PHE A 45 6.48 -0.97 -15.62
CA PHE A 45 5.20 -1.67 -15.47
C PHE A 45 4.17 -0.82 -14.71
N HIS A 46 4.63 0.11 -13.86
CA HIS A 46 3.77 0.93 -13.02
C HIS A 46 3.31 2.21 -13.73
N GLY A 47 4.25 3.15 -13.93
CA GLY A 47 3.97 4.53 -14.31
C GLY A 47 4.46 4.89 -15.71
N GLU A 48 5.75 5.28 -15.80
CA GLU A 48 6.38 5.74 -17.03
C GLU A 48 7.34 4.69 -17.63
N PRO A 49 7.32 4.42 -18.95
CA PRO A 49 6.35 4.88 -19.95
C PRO A 49 4.94 4.28 -19.83
N LYS A 50 3.95 5.11 -20.18
CA LYS A 50 2.53 4.74 -20.25
C LYS A 50 2.33 3.66 -21.33
N TRP A 51 1.96 2.44 -20.92
CA TRP A 51 1.65 1.34 -21.83
C TRP A 51 0.19 0.93 -21.85
N CYS A 52 -0.64 1.37 -20.91
CA CYS A 52 -2.00 0.85 -20.80
C CYS A 52 -3.00 1.66 -21.62
N PRO A 53 -4.02 1.02 -22.24
CA PRO A 53 -4.35 -0.40 -22.13
C PRO A 53 -3.45 -1.33 -22.98
N ARG A 54 -2.70 -0.77 -23.94
CA ARG A 54 -1.68 -1.48 -24.74
C ARG A 54 -0.72 -0.49 -25.40
N PRO A 55 0.53 -0.88 -25.73
CA PRO A 55 1.55 0.03 -26.25
C PRO A 55 1.19 0.76 -27.54
N GLU A 56 0.24 0.26 -28.33
CA GLU A 56 -0.21 0.90 -29.59
C GLU A 56 -1.48 1.72 -29.43
N ALA A 57 -2.02 1.88 -28.22
CA ALA A 57 -3.22 2.67 -27.99
C ALA A 57 -2.96 4.18 -28.24
N GLU A 58 -3.96 4.88 -28.78
CA GLU A 58 -3.89 6.32 -29.03
C GLU A 58 -3.86 7.14 -27.73
N LYS A 59 -4.70 6.75 -26.75
CA LYS A 59 -4.64 7.27 -25.38
C LYS A 59 -3.98 6.21 -24.50
N LYS A 60 -2.87 6.58 -23.87
CA LYS A 60 -2.13 5.70 -22.97
C LYS A 60 -2.16 6.23 -21.54
N PHE A 61 -2.14 5.30 -20.61
CA PHE A 61 -2.14 5.53 -19.17
C PHE A 61 -1.00 4.74 -18.53
N ALA A 62 -0.64 5.15 -17.32
CA ALA A 62 0.07 4.28 -16.39
C ALA A 62 -0.71 2.95 -16.24
N CYS A 63 0.01 1.83 -16.10
CA CYS A 63 -0.62 0.52 -16.00
C CYS A 63 -0.98 0.12 -14.58
N CYS A 64 -0.51 0.86 -13.57
CA CYS A 64 -0.88 0.65 -12.19
C CYS A 64 -2.40 0.72 -11.99
N VAL A 65 -2.91 -0.21 -11.19
CA VAL A 65 -4.33 -0.29 -10.85
C VAL A 65 -4.51 0.23 -9.43
N HIS A 66 -5.11 1.41 -9.30
CA HIS A 66 -5.59 1.98 -8.03
C HIS A 66 -7.12 2.12 -8.01
N GLY A 67 -7.70 2.16 -6.82
CA GLY A 67 -9.12 2.35 -6.57
C GLY A 67 -10.02 1.28 -7.17
N MET A 68 -9.49 0.07 -7.30
CA MET A 68 -10.19 -1.09 -7.84
C MET A 68 -9.85 -2.31 -7.01
N ALA A 69 -10.83 -3.19 -6.80
CA ALA A 69 -10.66 -4.41 -6.00
C ALA A 69 -9.51 -5.35 -6.45
N VAL A 70 -8.94 -5.16 -7.65
CA VAL A 70 -7.79 -5.94 -8.12
C VAL A 70 -6.44 -5.31 -7.72
N PHE A 71 -6.40 -4.15 -7.05
CA PHE A 71 -5.19 -3.49 -6.55
C PHE A 71 -4.23 -4.44 -5.82
N PRO A 72 -4.68 -5.30 -4.86
CA PRO A 72 -3.78 -6.22 -4.17
C PRO A 72 -3.13 -7.25 -5.10
N HIS A 73 -3.84 -7.66 -6.16
CA HIS A 73 -3.38 -8.68 -7.11
C HIS A 73 -2.30 -8.10 -8.02
N TRP A 74 -2.55 -6.90 -8.55
CA TRP A 74 -1.61 -6.19 -9.41
C TRP A 74 -0.30 -5.93 -8.68
N HIS A 75 -0.37 -5.41 -7.44
CA HIS A 75 0.82 -5.11 -6.64
C HIS A 75 1.54 -6.36 -6.12
N ARG A 76 0.83 -7.48 -5.88
CA ARG A 76 1.49 -8.77 -5.58
C ARG A 76 2.31 -9.25 -6.78
N LEU A 77 1.75 -9.24 -8.00
CA LEU A 77 2.47 -9.63 -9.20
C LEU A 77 3.72 -8.78 -9.41
N LEU A 78 3.60 -7.46 -9.22
CA LEU A 78 4.74 -6.56 -9.32
C LEU A 78 5.83 -6.86 -8.28
N THR A 79 5.42 -7.13 -7.04
CA THR A 79 6.34 -7.49 -5.95
C THR A 79 7.05 -8.82 -6.23
N VAL A 80 6.32 -9.80 -6.76
CA VAL A 80 6.89 -11.08 -7.21
C VAL A 80 7.88 -10.87 -8.36
N GLN A 81 7.56 -10.00 -9.31
CA GLN A 81 8.45 -9.68 -10.42
C GLN A 81 9.77 -9.07 -9.93
N GLY A 82 9.71 -8.09 -9.03
CA GLY A 82 10.90 -7.51 -8.40
C GLY A 82 11.70 -8.53 -7.58
N GLU A 83 11.02 -9.38 -6.81
CA GLU A 83 11.66 -10.47 -6.06
C GLU A 83 12.39 -11.45 -7.00
N ASN A 84 11.76 -11.87 -8.09
CA ASN A 84 12.36 -12.77 -9.08
C ASN A 84 13.54 -12.11 -9.80
N ALA A 85 13.46 -10.81 -10.08
CA ALA A 85 14.54 -10.04 -10.69
C ALA A 85 15.76 -9.95 -9.75
N LEU A 86 15.57 -9.61 -8.48
CA LEU A 86 16.65 -9.62 -7.48
C LEU A 86 17.31 -10.99 -7.37
N ARG A 87 16.51 -12.05 -7.43
CA ARG A 87 17.03 -13.43 -7.38
C ARG A 87 17.85 -13.82 -8.60
N LYS A 88 17.44 -13.37 -9.79
CA LYS A 88 18.24 -13.53 -11.02
C LYS A 88 19.60 -12.82 -10.91
N HIS A 89 19.67 -11.75 -10.12
CA HIS A 89 20.87 -10.98 -9.80
C HIS A 89 21.55 -11.43 -8.49
N GLY A 90 21.39 -12.70 -8.10
CA GLY A 90 22.20 -13.32 -7.05
C GLY A 90 21.62 -13.25 -5.63
N PHE A 91 20.51 -12.56 -5.39
CA PHE A 91 19.84 -12.62 -4.09
C PHE A 91 19.21 -14.00 -3.86
N THR A 92 19.46 -14.62 -2.71
CA THR A 92 18.93 -15.98 -2.42
C THR A 92 17.78 -16.00 -1.41
N GLY A 93 17.53 -14.87 -0.73
CA GLY A 93 16.42 -14.70 0.22
C GLY A 93 15.07 -14.44 -0.45
N GLY A 94 14.05 -14.16 0.38
CA GLY A 94 12.80 -13.55 -0.05
C GLY A 94 12.85 -12.04 0.14
N LEU A 95 12.17 -11.28 -0.72
CA LEU A 95 12.14 -9.82 -0.69
C LEU A 95 11.64 -9.33 0.68
N PRO A 96 12.46 -8.63 1.48
CA PRO A 96 12.06 -8.24 2.81
C PRO A 96 10.91 -7.26 2.79
N TYR A 97 10.18 -7.19 3.90
CA TYR A 97 9.10 -6.23 4.09
C TYR A 97 9.52 -5.17 5.11
N TRP A 98 9.13 -3.92 4.86
CA TRP A 98 9.25 -2.85 5.84
C TRP A 98 7.93 -2.70 6.61
N ASP A 99 7.92 -3.13 7.87
CA ASP A 99 6.71 -3.07 8.70
C ASP A 99 6.45 -1.65 9.23
N TRP A 100 5.89 -0.82 8.36
CA TRP A 100 5.55 0.57 8.63
C TRP A 100 4.36 0.77 9.59
N THR A 101 3.74 -0.31 10.06
CA THR A 101 2.64 -0.24 11.03
C THR A 101 3.13 -0.07 12.46
N ARG A 102 4.43 -0.26 12.70
CA ARG A 102 5.03 -0.16 14.03
C ARG A 102 5.53 1.27 14.30
N PRO A 103 5.58 1.70 15.57
CA PRO A 103 6.22 2.95 15.95
C PRO A 103 7.65 3.03 15.41
N MET A 104 8.01 4.18 14.88
CA MET A 104 9.35 4.46 14.35
C MET A 104 9.72 5.93 14.52
N SER A 105 11.02 6.21 14.52
CA SER A 105 11.59 7.55 14.66
C SER A 105 12.46 7.98 13.48
N ALA A 106 12.69 7.07 12.54
CA ALA A 106 13.46 7.25 11.33
C ALA A 106 13.12 6.12 10.34
N LEU A 107 13.38 6.34 9.05
CA LEU A 107 13.42 5.24 8.08
C LEU A 107 14.50 4.21 8.48
N PRO A 108 14.35 2.93 8.10
CA PRO A 108 15.40 1.94 8.30
C PRO A 108 16.72 2.43 7.70
N HIS A 109 17.82 2.40 8.45
CA HIS A 109 19.16 2.75 7.93
C HIS A 109 19.51 2.00 6.63
N PHE A 110 18.98 0.78 6.48
CA PHE A 110 19.08 -0.02 5.26
C PHE A 110 18.72 0.76 3.99
N VAL A 111 17.68 1.60 4.03
CA VAL A 111 17.21 2.43 2.92
C VAL A 111 17.54 3.91 3.09
N ALA A 112 17.89 4.37 4.28
CA ALA A 112 18.07 5.80 4.57
C ALA A 112 19.52 6.26 4.32
N ASP A 113 20.50 5.41 4.60
CA ASP A 113 21.92 5.78 4.49
C ASP A 113 22.31 5.88 3.01
N PRO A 114 23.01 6.94 2.57
CA PRO A 114 23.37 7.12 1.16
C PRO A 114 24.45 6.13 0.70
N THR A 115 25.29 5.64 1.61
CA THR A 115 26.36 4.68 1.33
C THR A 115 26.32 3.52 2.32
N TYR A 116 27.03 2.44 2.02
CA TYR A 116 27.21 1.31 2.93
C TYR A 116 28.58 0.66 2.80
N ASP A 117 29.04 0.03 3.89
CA ASP A 117 30.25 -0.79 3.86
C ASP A 117 29.98 -2.14 3.17
N ASP A 118 30.55 -2.34 1.97
CA ASP A 118 30.46 -3.62 1.29
C ASP A 118 31.46 -4.63 1.87
N SER A 119 30.94 -5.70 2.49
CA SER A 119 31.75 -6.77 3.06
C SER A 119 32.60 -7.54 2.04
N VAL A 120 32.26 -7.47 0.74
CA VAL A 120 32.98 -8.19 -0.32
C VAL A 120 34.07 -7.31 -0.94
N SER A 121 33.77 -6.09 -1.38
CA SER A 121 34.77 -5.15 -1.90
C SER A 121 35.66 -4.55 -0.81
N SER A 122 35.19 -4.56 0.45
CA SER A 122 35.79 -3.84 1.59
C SER A 122 35.90 -2.32 1.36
N LEU A 123 35.01 -1.76 0.54
CA LEU A 123 34.89 -0.33 0.25
C LEU A 123 33.54 0.20 0.70
N GLU A 124 33.47 1.52 0.87
CA GLU A 124 32.20 2.24 0.99
C GLU A 124 31.64 2.42 -0.42
N GLU A 125 30.45 1.86 -0.66
CA GLU A 125 29.74 1.88 -1.94
C GLU A 125 28.46 2.71 -1.82
N ASP A 126 27.96 3.21 -2.95
CA ASP A 126 26.63 3.84 -3.01
C ASP A 126 25.54 2.84 -2.57
N ASN A 127 24.54 3.29 -1.83
CA ASN A 127 23.46 2.43 -1.39
C ASN A 127 22.32 2.44 -2.42
N PRO A 128 22.11 1.35 -3.19
CA PRO A 128 21.10 1.29 -4.23
C PRO A 128 19.68 1.18 -3.67
N TYR A 129 19.49 1.24 -2.34
CA TYR A 129 18.18 1.39 -1.72
C TYR A 129 17.90 2.81 -1.21
N SER A 130 18.87 3.72 -1.30
CA SER A 130 18.70 5.12 -0.87
C SER A 130 17.99 5.96 -1.93
N HIS A 131 18.23 5.64 -3.20
CA HIS A 131 17.60 6.24 -4.36
C HIS A 131 17.70 5.27 -5.55
N GLY A 132 17.01 5.56 -6.65
CA GLY A 132 17.18 4.90 -7.94
C GLY A 132 17.21 5.92 -9.07
N HIS A 133 17.99 5.64 -10.12
CA HIS A 133 18.05 6.49 -11.31
C HIS A 133 16.83 6.26 -12.21
N ILE A 134 16.34 7.31 -12.88
CA ILE A 134 15.23 7.24 -13.84
C ILE A 134 15.77 7.60 -15.24
N ASP A 135 16.02 6.59 -16.07
CA ASP A 135 16.69 6.77 -17.37
C ASP A 135 15.89 7.71 -18.32
N SER A 136 14.56 7.70 -18.22
CA SER A 136 13.67 8.46 -19.13
C SER A 136 13.71 9.98 -18.90
N VAL A 137 14.02 10.43 -17.69
CA VAL A 137 14.06 11.85 -17.31
C VAL A 137 15.45 12.31 -16.87
N GLY A 138 16.40 11.39 -16.66
CA GLY A 138 17.77 11.70 -16.25
C GLY A 138 17.86 12.27 -14.83
N HIS A 139 16.99 11.83 -13.93
CA HIS A 139 16.94 12.24 -12.53
C HIS A 139 16.97 11.03 -11.61
N ASP A 140 17.48 11.21 -10.40
CA ASP A 140 17.39 10.23 -9.33
C ASP A 140 16.14 10.46 -8.49
N THR A 141 15.61 9.38 -7.91
CA THR A 141 14.46 9.48 -7.02
C THR A 141 14.80 10.26 -5.75
N THR A 142 13.82 11.00 -5.25
CA THR A 142 13.97 11.86 -4.07
C THR A 142 12.86 11.59 -3.06
N ARG A 143 13.16 11.84 -1.77
CA ARG A 143 12.24 11.61 -0.67
C ARG A 143 12.16 12.84 0.22
N ALA A 144 10.96 13.41 0.40
CA ALA A 144 10.67 14.43 1.40
C ALA A 144 9.83 13.81 2.53
N VAL A 145 10.48 13.00 3.37
CA VAL A 145 9.78 12.24 4.41
C VAL A 145 9.13 13.19 5.41
N ARG A 146 7.82 13.03 5.61
CA ARG A 146 7.02 13.85 6.53
C ARG A 146 7.09 13.31 7.95
N ASP A 147 7.14 14.22 8.92
CA ASP A 147 7.19 13.89 10.36
C ASP A 147 5.97 13.07 10.82
N ASP A 148 4.84 13.17 10.14
CA ASP A 148 3.62 12.40 10.44
C ASP A 148 3.84 10.88 10.33
N LEU A 149 4.87 10.41 9.61
CA LEU A 149 5.30 9.00 9.58
C LEU A 149 5.85 8.53 10.93
N TYR A 150 6.51 9.43 11.67
CA TYR A 150 7.27 9.11 12.87
C TYR A 150 6.41 9.21 14.13
N GLN A 151 5.53 8.22 14.30
CA GLN A 151 4.65 8.16 15.46
C GLN A 151 5.21 7.24 16.56
N SER A 152 5.20 7.74 17.79
CA SER A 152 5.54 6.98 19.01
C SER A 152 4.38 6.99 20.00
N PRO A 153 3.28 6.28 19.71
CA PRO A 153 2.14 6.19 20.61
C PRO A 153 2.54 5.58 21.97
N GLY A 154 1.81 5.95 23.03
CA GLY A 154 2.02 5.39 24.37
C GLY A 154 1.83 3.87 24.40
N PHE A 155 2.33 3.22 25.46
CA PHE A 155 2.21 1.77 25.61
C PHE A 155 0.75 1.30 25.49
N GLY A 156 0.50 0.30 24.64
CA GLY A 156 -0.83 -0.24 24.38
C GLY A 156 -1.65 0.51 23.32
N HIS A 157 -1.10 1.56 22.72
CA HIS A 157 -1.73 2.32 21.64
C HIS A 157 -1.06 2.06 20.29
N TYR A 158 -1.83 2.18 19.21
CA TYR A 158 -1.40 2.01 17.83
C TYR A 158 -1.09 3.34 17.16
N THR A 159 -0.21 3.33 16.15
CA THR A 159 -0.05 4.47 15.22
C THR A 159 -1.34 4.66 14.42
N ASP A 160 -1.56 5.84 13.87
CA ASP A 160 -2.77 6.12 13.08
C ASP A 160 -2.85 5.24 11.84
N ILE A 161 -1.69 4.99 11.20
CA ILE A 161 -1.56 4.04 10.11
C ILE A 161 -1.94 2.61 10.56
N ALA A 162 -1.48 2.17 11.74
CA ALA A 162 -1.87 0.87 12.28
C ALA A 162 -3.37 0.78 12.61
N LYS A 163 -4.01 1.87 13.06
CA LYS A 163 -5.47 1.92 13.26
C LYS A 163 -6.22 1.73 11.94
N GLN A 164 -5.78 2.36 10.86
CA GLN A 164 -6.35 2.16 9.53
C GLN A 164 -6.19 0.71 9.07
N VAL A 165 -5.01 0.11 9.28
CA VAL A 165 -4.79 -1.31 8.95
C VAL A 165 -5.63 -2.23 9.83
N LEU A 166 -5.80 -1.95 11.13
CA LEU A 166 -6.71 -2.71 11.99
C LEU A 166 -8.13 -2.69 11.43
N LEU A 167 -8.64 -1.51 11.03
CA LEU A 167 -9.95 -1.39 10.41
C LEU A 167 -10.06 -2.20 9.10
N ALA A 168 -9.02 -2.27 8.28
CA ALA A 168 -8.98 -3.17 7.12
C ALA A 168 -9.08 -4.64 7.55
N LEU A 169 -8.28 -5.06 8.53
CA LEU A 169 -8.24 -6.45 9.04
C LEU A 169 -9.53 -6.90 9.76
N GLU A 170 -10.36 -5.95 10.19
CA GLU A 170 -11.71 -6.21 10.72
C GLU A 170 -12.70 -6.69 9.66
N GLN A 171 -12.46 -6.36 8.38
CA GLN A 171 -13.43 -6.63 7.31
C GLN A 171 -13.48 -8.13 6.97
N ASP A 172 -14.70 -8.65 6.86
CA ASP A 172 -14.94 -10.06 6.55
C ASP A 172 -15.04 -10.34 5.04
N ASP A 173 -15.46 -9.34 4.27
CA ASP A 173 -15.52 -9.38 2.80
C ASP A 173 -14.24 -8.79 2.21
N PHE A 174 -13.72 -9.42 1.16
CA PHE A 174 -12.47 -8.98 0.52
C PHE A 174 -12.59 -7.56 -0.04
N CYS A 175 -13.75 -7.20 -0.59
CA CYS A 175 -13.92 -5.90 -1.24
C CYS A 175 -14.08 -4.77 -0.22
N ASP A 176 -14.66 -5.05 0.96
CA ASP A 176 -14.67 -4.08 2.07
C ASP A 176 -13.26 -3.92 2.67
N PHE A 177 -12.49 -5.01 2.77
CA PHE A 177 -11.09 -4.99 3.18
C PHE A 177 -10.25 -4.11 2.25
N GLU A 178 -10.38 -4.31 0.95
CA GLU A 178 -9.51 -3.72 -0.07
C GLU A 178 -9.54 -2.19 -0.05
N VAL A 179 -10.71 -1.55 0.09
CA VAL A 179 -10.81 -0.09 0.16
C VAL A 179 -10.04 0.48 1.36
N GLN A 180 -10.18 -0.12 2.55
CA GLN A 180 -9.46 0.36 3.73
C GLN A 180 -7.96 0.07 3.62
N PHE A 181 -7.62 -1.07 3.03
CA PHE A 181 -6.27 -1.55 2.83
C PHE A 181 -5.46 -0.64 1.88
N GLU A 182 -6.03 -0.27 0.73
CA GLU A 182 -5.36 0.59 -0.24
C GLU A 182 -5.12 1.99 0.33
N ILE A 183 -6.10 2.59 1.02
CA ILE A 183 -5.93 3.93 1.61
C ILE A 183 -4.87 3.92 2.73
N ALA A 184 -4.77 2.85 3.51
CA ALA A 184 -3.68 2.70 4.48
C ALA A 184 -2.31 2.62 3.80
N HIS A 185 -2.22 1.91 2.67
CA HIS A 185 -1.03 1.87 1.81
C HIS A 185 -0.67 3.27 1.29
N ASN A 186 -1.66 4.04 0.82
CA ASN A 186 -1.45 5.35 0.22
C ASN A 186 -0.74 6.34 1.15
N SER A 187 -0.99 6.19 2.45
CA SER A 187 -0.33 7.00 3.48
C SER A 187 1.20 6.88 3.38
N ILE A 188 1.75 5.70 3.10
CA ILE A 188 3.21 5.54 3.08
C ILE A 188 3.85 6.20 1.86
N HIS A 189 3.25 6.06 0.70
CA HIS A 189 3.67 6.79 -0.51
C HIS A 189 3.72 8.30 -0.26
N ALA A 190 2.61 8.87 0.23
CA ALA A 190 2.53 10.30 0.50
C ALA A 190 3.50 10.76 1.60
N LEU A 191 3.69 9.97 2.65
CA LEU A 191 4.54 10.32 3.78
C LEU A 191 6.04 10.15 3.50
N VAL A 192 6.44 9.20 2.65
CA VAL A 192 7.85 9.00 2.25
C VAL A 192 8.24 9.93 1.11
N GLY A 193 7.37 10.06 0.10
CA GLY A 193 7.65 10.90 -1.06
C GLY A 193 7.49 12.39 -0.79
N GLY A 194 6.54 12.75 0.07
CA GLY A 194 6.25 14.14 0.39
C GLY A 194 5.84 14.91 -0.86
N ASN A 195 6.53 16.01 -1.16
CA ASN A 195 6.26 16.87 -2.30
C ASN A 195 7.25 16.72 -3.45
N GLU A 196 8.09 15.68 -3.44
CA GLU A 196 9.11 15.48 -4.46
C GLU A 196 8.52 15.01 -5.80
N PRO A 197 8.94 15.60 -6.94
CA PRO A 197 8.39 15.27 -8.25
C PRO A 197 8.85 13.90 -8.78
N TYR A 198 9.95 13.36 -8.26
CA TYR A 198 10.50 12.05 -8.63
C TYR A 198 10.55 11.12 -7.42
N GLY A 199 9.55 11.19 -6.56
CA GLY A 199 9.51 10.44 -5.31
C GLY A 199 8.32 9.51 -5.19
N MET A 200 8.24 8.85 -4.03
CA MET A 200 7.12 7.98 -3.61
C MET A 200 5.76 8.69 -3.52
N SER A 201 5.61 9.98 -3.90
CA SER A 201 4.30 10.68 -3.99
C SER A 201 3.79 11.16 -5.41
N THR A 202 4.63 11.12 -6.46
CA THR A 202 4.26 11.05 -7.90
C THR A 202 4.15 9.64 -8.55
N LEU A 203 2.94 9.21 -8.96
CA LEU A 203 2.63 7.85 -9.45
C LEU A 203 3.45 7.39 -10.67
N GLU A 204 3.79 8.30 -11.59
CA GLU A 204 4.70 8.03 -12.71
C GLU A 204 6.06 7.44 -12.26
N TYR A 205 6.54 7.81 -11.07
CA TYR A 205 7.91 7.54 -10.62
C TYR A 205 8.04 6.68 -9.35
N PHE A 206 6.94 6.29 -8.68
CA PHE A 206 6.97 5.50 -7.43
C PHE A 206 7.91 4.30 -7.46
N LEU A 207 7.77 3.51 -8.50
CA LEU A 207 8.47 2.23 -8.61
C LEU A 207 9.97 2.39 -8.86
N TYR A 208 10.41 3.57 -9.30
CA TYR A 208 11.83 3.86 -9.49
C TYR A 208 12.57 4.08 -8.16
N ASP A 209 11.85 4.30 -7.05
CA ASP A 209 12.45 4.33 -5.72
C ASP A 209 12.49 2.89 -5.16
N PRO A 210 13.67 2.30 -4.92
CA PRO A 210 13.80 0.90 -4.48
C PRO A 210 13.11 0.57 -3.15
N ILE A 211 12.81 1.56 -2.30
CA ILE A 211 12.01 1.35 -1.08
C ILE A 211 10.60 0.85 -1.40
N PHE A 212 10.10 1.12 -2.61
CA PHE A 212 8.82 0.62 -3.13
C PHE A 212 8.68 -0.88 -2.86
N PHE A 213 9.71 -1.67 -3.20
CA PHE A 213 9.65 -3.12 -3.07
C PHE A 213 9.50 -3.57 -1.61
N LEU A 214 10.13 -2.86 -0.67
CA LEU A 214 9.99 -3.16 0.76
C LEU A 214 8.62 -2.74 1.30
N HIS A 215 8.12 -1.60 0.86
CA HIS A 215 6.79 -1.12 1.19
C HIS A 215 5.72 -2.10 0.68
N HIS A 216 5.76 -2.46 -0.60
CA HIS A 216 4.79 -3.36 -1.22
C HIS A 216 4.93 -4.83 -0.75
N SER A 217 6.12 -5.28 -0.36
CA SER A 217 6.28 -6.56 0.33
C SER A 217 5.52 -6.59 1.66
N ASN A 218 5.45 -5.46 2.40
CA ASN A 218 4.62 -5.34 3.60
C ASN A 218 3.13 -5.17 3.26
N THR A 219 2.78 -4.42 2.23
CA THR A 219 1.39 -4.31 1.73
C THR A 219 0.85 -5.70 1.39
N ASP A 220 1.62 -6.51 0.66
CA ASP A 220 1.30 -7.90 0.36
C ASP A 220 1.22 -8.77 1.63
N ARG A 221 2.08 -8.52 2.61
CA ARG A 221 2.05 -9.21 3.91
C ARG A 221 0.76 -8.93 4.67
N LEU A 222 0.27 -7.70 4.65
CA LEU A 222 -0.98 -7.32 5.29
C LEU A 222 -2.17 -8.04 4.64
N TRP A 223 -2.16 -8.24 3.32
CA TRP A 223 -3.13 -9.10 2.66
C TRP A 223 -3.00 -10.56 3.12
N ALA A 224 -1.79 -11.11 3.23
CA ALA A 224 -1.57 -12.46 3.76
C ALA A 224 -2.06 -12.62 5.23
N ILE A 225 -1.93 -11.57 6.05
CA ILE A 225 -2.49 -11.52 7.42
C ILE A 225 -4.03 -11.59 7.36
N TRP A 226 -4.66 -10.80 6.50
CA TRP A 226 -6.10 -10.86 6.28
C TRP A 226 -6.54 -12.27 5.86
N GLN A 227 -5.85 -12.90 4.90
CA GLN A 227 -6.15 -14.25 4.46
C GLN A 227 -6.04 -15.27 5.62
N ALA A 228 -5.02 -15.13 6.48
CA ALA A 228 -4.83 -15.97 7.65
C ALA A 228 -5.94 -15.76 8.71
N LEU A 229 -6.38 -14.52 8.94
CA LEU A 229 -7.52 -14.20 9.79
C LEU A 229 -8.80 -14.84 9.27
N GLN A 230 -9.09 -14.72 7.98
CA GLN A 230 -10.28 -15.32 7.38
C GLN A 230 -10.26 -16.84 7.47
N LYS A 231 -9.10 -17.46 7.22
CA LYS A 231 -8.93 -18.90 7.44
C LYS A 231 -9.19 -19.29 8.90
N TYR A 232 -8.68 -18.53 9.87
CA TYR A 232 -8.93 -18.74 11.30
C TYR A 232 -10.42 -18.58 11.67
N ARG A 233 -11.12 -17.62 11.05
CA ARG A 233 -12.55 -17.36 11.23
C ARG A 233 -13.47 -18.33 10.48
N GLY A 234 -12.92 -19.25 9.68
CA GLY A 234 -13.70 -20.15 8.83
C GLY A 234 -14.41 -19.47 7.66
N LYS A 235 -13.84 -18.36 7.16
CA LYS A 235 -14.40 -17.53 6.07
C LYS A 235 -13.61 -17.71 4.76
N PRO A 236 -14.20 -17.35 3.60
CA PRO A 236 -13.49 -17.34 2.33
C PRO A 236 -12.29 -16.37 2.37
N TYR A 237 -11.13 -16.81 1.87
CA TYR A 237 -9.88 -16.04 1.92
C TYR A 237 -9.09 -15.99 0.60
N ASN A 238 -9.43 -16.86 -0.36
CA ASN A 238 -8.82 -16.91 -1.70
C ASN A 238 -9.85 -16.60 -2.80
N THR A 239 -10.76 -15.67 -2.53
CA THR A 239 -11.82 -15.28 -3.47
C THR A 239 -12.26 -13.87 -3.17
N ALA A 240 -12.69 -13.17 -4.21
CA ALA A 240 -13.37 -11.89 -4.12
C ALA A 240 -14.65 -11.93 -4.96
N ASN A 241 -15.75 -11.45 -4.39
CA ASN A 241 -17.07 -11.44 -5.03
C ASN A 241 -17.60 -10.00 -5.18
N CYS A 242 -16.77 -9.07 -5.66
CA CYS A 242 -17.14 -7.66 -5.78
C CYS A 242 -18.21 -7.45 -6.86
N ALA A 243 -19.29 -6.72 -6.53
CA ALA A 243 -20.50 -6.62 -7.35
C ALA A 243 -20.26 -5.96 -8.71
N ILE A 244 -19.36 -4.96 -8.79
CA ILE A 244 -19.15 -4.13 -10.00
C ILE A 244 -17.94 -4.60 -10.83
N VAL A 245 -17.01 -5.35 -10.24
CA VAL A 245 -15.81 -5.87 -10.96
C VAL A 245 -16.07 -7.23 -11.64
N ARG A 246 -17.32 -7.72 -11.60
CA ARG A 246 -17.71 -9.11 -11.86
C ARG A 246 -17.61 -9.60 -13.31
N HIS A 247 -17.44 -8.73 -14.30
CA HIS A 247 -17.42 -9.16 -15.70
C HIS A 247 -16.10 -8.96 -16.44
N ASP A 248 -15.40 -7.82 -16.29
CA ASP A 248 -14.24 -7.54 -17.14
C ASP A 248 -12.88 -7.59 -16.44
N THR A 249 -12.71 -7.04 -15.24
CA THR A 249 -11.35 -6.92 -14.67
C THR A 249 -10.86 -8.22 -14.01
N TYR A 250 -11.71 -8.91 -13.23
CA TYR A 250 -11.29 -10.12 -12.49
C TYR A 250 -10.97 -11.34 -13.35
N ARG A 251 -11.41 -11.34 -14.62
CA ARG A 251 -11.23 -12.46 -15.57
C ARG A 251 -10.24 -12.15 -16.68
N LYS A 252 -9.76 -10.92 -16.79
CA LYS A 252 -8.78 -10.53 -17.80
C LYS A 252 -7.39 -10.54 -17.18
N PRO A 253 -6.36 -10.90 -17.96
CA PRO A 253 -4.98 -10.68 -17.57
C PRO A 253 -4.75 -9.21 -17.20
N LEU A 254 -4.25 -8.97 -16.00
CA LEU A 254 -3.77 -7.68 -15.55
C LEU A 254 -2.62 -7.23 -16.45
N GLN A 255 -2.67 -5.98 -16.90
CA GLN A 255 -1.63 -5.41 -17.75
C GLN A 255 -0.57 -4.71 -16.90
N PRO A 256 0.71 -4.75 -17.31
CA PRO A 256 1.24 -5.40 -18.51
C PRO A 256 1.65 -6.87 -18.27
N PHE A 257 1.32 -7.47 -17.12
CA PHE A 257 1.72 -8.85 -16.79
C PHE A 257 1.25 -9.88 -17.82
N GLY A 258 0.05 -9.72 -18.37
CA GLY A 258 -0.50 -10.62 -19.39
C GLY A 258 0.06 -10.45 -20.80
N LEU A 259 0.99 -9.53 -21.02
CA LEU A 259 1.65 -9.34 -22.32
C LEU A 259 2.69 -10.43 -22.57
N ASP A 260 3.12 -10.58 -23.82
CA ASP A 260 4.07 -11.61 -24.20
C ASP A 260 5.47 -11.42 -23.59
N SER A 261 6.36 -12.38 -23.81
CA SER A 261 7.73 -12.38 -23.28
C SER A 261 8.63 -11.29 -23.88
N VAL A 262 8.15 -10.52 -24.86
CA VAL A 262 8.83 -9.30 -25.32
C VAL A 262 8.68 -8.19 -24.30
N ILE A 263 7.56 -8.12 -23.58
CA ILE A 263 7.32 -7.08 -22.58
C ILE A 263 7.51 -7.62 -21.16
N ASN A 264 6.95 -8.79 -20.86
CA ASN A 264 7.11 -9.43 -19.56
C ASN A 264 7.95 -10.71 -19.68
N PRO A 265 9.28 -10.67 -19.44
CA PRO A 265 10.11 -11.88 -19.52
C PRO A 265 9.96 -12.82 -18.30
N ASP A 266 9.11 -12.50 -17.32
CA ASP A 266 8.88 -13.33 -16.14
C ASP A 266 7.69 -14.27 -16.34
N ASP A 267 7.98 -15.56 -16.55
CA ASP A 267 6.98 -16.59 -16.85
C ASP A 267 5.96 -16.75 -15.72
N GLU A 268 6.40 -16.70 -14.45
CA GLU A 268 5.56 -16.88 -13.27
C GLU A 268 4.49 -15.80 -13.20
N THR A 269 4.85 -14.52 -13.39
CA THR A 269 3.87 -13.42 -13.38
C THR A 269 3.00 -13.37 -14.63
N ARG A 270 3.51 -13.78 -15.81
CA ARG A 270 2.68 -13.91 -17.02
C ARG A 270 1.59 -14.96 -16.85
N GLU A 271 1.96 -16.13 -16.35
CA GLU A 271 1.06 -17.28 -16.20
C GLU A 271 -0.02 -17.04 -15.14
N HIS A 272 0.28 -16.23 -14.11
CA HIS A 272 -0.66 -15.86 -13.05
C HIS A 272 -1.24 -14.45 -13.23
N SER A 273 -1.22 -13.89 -14.44
CA SER A 273 -1.67 -12.51 -14.68
C SER A 273 -3.17 -12.29 -14.46
N VAL A 274 -3.98 -13.35 -14.35
CA VAL A 274 -5.42 -13.24 -14.05
C VAL A 274 -5.61 -13.14 -12.53
N PRO A 275 -6.37 -12.15 -11.99
CA PRO A 275 -6.48 -11.92 -10.55
C PRO A 275 -6.86 -13.15 -9.72
N ARG A 276 -7.73 -14.02 -10.25
CA ARG A 276 -8.15 -15.25 -9.53
C ARG A 276 -6.97 -16.18 -9.20
N ASP A 277 -5.90 -16.14 -9.98
CA ASP A 277 -4.73 -17.01 -9.85
C ASP A 277 -3.61 -16.36 -9.02
N VAL A 278 -3.88 -15.22 -8.38
CA VAL A 278 -2.88 -14.44 -7.60
C VAL A 278 -3.11 -14.58 -6.08
N PHE A 279 -4.23 -15.17 -5.65
CA PHE A 279 -4.56 -15.30 -4.23
C PHE A 279 -3.60 -16.22 -3.46
N ASN A 280 -3.18 -17.34 -4.05
CA ASN A 280 -2.48 -18.40 -3.32
C ASN A 280 -0.96 -18.28 -3.43
N TYR A 281 -0.44 -17.24 -2.79
CA TYR A 281 0.97 -16.87 -2.86
C TYR A 281 1.97 -17.97 -2.45
N LYS A 282 1.55 -18.93 -1.62
CA LYS A 282 2.39 -20.02 -1.16
C LYS A 282 2.61 -21.07 -2.25
N ASP A 283 1.54 -21.45 -2.93
CA ASP A 283 1.58 -22.54 -3.91
C ASP A 283 1.92 -22.00 -5.30
N ASP A 284 1.44 -20.79 -5.64
CA ASP A 284 1.58 -20.20 -6.97
C ASP A 284 2.90 -19.42 -7.14
N PHE A 285 3.42 -18.79 -6.07
CA PHE A 285 4.63 -17.95 -6.10
C PHE A 285 5.75 -18.41 -5.15
N ASN A 286 5.54 -19.52 -4.42
CA ASN A 286 6.52 -20.17 -3.55
C ASN A 286 7.23 -19.23 -2.55
N TYR A 287 6.50 -18.29 -1.93
CA TYR A 287 7.02 -17.48 -0.82
C TYR A 287 6.16 -17.54 0.44
N GLU A 288 6.77 -17.24 1.58
CA GLU A 288 6.14 -17.05 2.88
C GLU A 288 6.75 -15.87 3.61
N TYR A 289 6.10 -15.48 4.70
CA TYR A 289 6.60 -14.45 5.61
C TYR A 289 7.19 -15.11 6.85
N GLU A 290 8.29 -14.55 7.34
CA GLU A 290 8.88 -14.91 8.64
C GLU A 290 7.83 -14.85 9.76
N SER A 291 6.97 -13.82 9.72
CA SER A 291 5.90 -13.66 10.69
C SER A 291 4.68 -12.98 10.09
N LEU A 292 3.50 -13.55 10.35
CA LEU A 292 2.20 -12.91 10.14
C LEU A 292 1.67 -12.22 11.41
N ASN A 293 2.53 -12.00 12.42
CA ASN A 293 2.11 -11.27 13.61
C ASN A 293 1.92 -9.79 13.30
N PHE A 294 0.75 -9.24 13.62
CA PHE A 294 0.49 -7.81 13.48
C PHE A 294 0.73 -7.11 14.81
N ASN A 295 1.63 -6.13 14.86
CA ASN A 295 1.95 -5.39 16.11
C ASN A 295 2.21 -6.32 17.33
N GLY A 296 2.90 -7.45 17.10
CA GLY A 296 3.22 -8.44 18.13
C GLY A 296 2.11 -9.46 18.44
N LEU A 297 0.93 -9.34 17.84
CA LEU A 297 -0.20 -10.25 18.01
C LEU A 297 -0.15 -11.37 16.98
N SER A 298 -0.17 -12.63 17.43
CA SER A 298 -0.48 -13.77 16.55
C SER A 298 -1.89 -13.65 15.96
N ILE A 299 -2.19 -14.38 14.88
CA ILE A 299 -3.51 -14.35 14.23
C ILE A 299 -4.67 -14.55 15.23
N ALA A 300 -4.54 -15.48 16.19
CA ALA A 300 -5.56 -15.72 17.21
C ALA A 300 -5.66 -14.59 18.25
N GLN A 301 -4.55 -13.93 18.58
CA GLN A 301 -4.57 -12.74 19.46
C GLN A 301 -5.14 -11.52 18.74
N LEU A 302 -4.76 -11.34 17.47
CA LEU A 302 -5.27 -10.29 16.61
C LEU A 302 -6.78 -10.42 16.41
N ASP A 303 -7.29 -11.61 16.14
CA ASP A 303 -8.74 -11.82 16.04
C ASP A 303 -9.46 -11.42 17.34
N ARG A 304 -8.93 -11.79 18.52
CA ARG A 304 -9.47 -11.35 19.82
C ARG A 304 -9.44 -9.84 20.00
N GLU A 305 -8.36 -9.19 19.57
CA GLU A 305 -8.25 -7.73 19.62
C GLU A 305 -9.28 -7.06 18.72
N LEU A 306 -9.48 -7.58 17.50
CA LEU A 306 -10.50 -7.07 16.57
C LEU A 306 -11.92 -7.28 17.13
N GLN A 307 -12.19 -8.41 17.81
CA GLN A 307 -13.46 -8.59 18.52
C GLN A 307 -13.64 -7.60 19.68
N ARG A 308 -12.56 -7.26 20.40
CA ARG A 308 -12.59 -6.25 21.48
C ARG A 308 -12.85 -4.85 20.92
N ILE A 309 -12.26 -4.50 19.78
CA ILE A 309 -12.54 -3.23 19.09
C ILE A 309 -14.01 -3.18 18.68
N LYS A 310 -14.52 -4.26 18.08
CA LYS A 310 -15.92 -4.38 17.65
C LYS A 310 -16.94 -4.48 18.79
N SER A 311 -16.52 -4.68 20.04
CA SER A 311 -17.44 -4.81 21.19
C SER A 311 -17.96 -3.47 21.73
N HIS A 312 -17.65 -2.36 21.06
CA HIS A 312 -18.07 -1.02 21.44
C HIS A 312 -18.79 -0.36 20.26
N ASP A 313 -19.70 0.54 20.57
CA ASP A 313 -20.34 1.41 19.57
C ASP A 313 -19.29 2.30 18.93
N ARG A 314 -19.32 2.42 17.60
CA ARG A 314 -18.33 3.16 16.83
C ARG A 314 -19.00 4.05 15.79
N VAL A 315 -18.37 5.20 15.55
CA VAL A 315 -18.83 6.17 14.56
C VAL A 315 -17.71 6.41 13.56
N PHE A 316 -18.06 6.44 12.27
CA PHE A 316 -17.13 6.64 11.17
C PHE A 316 -17.53 7.82 10.29
N ALA A 317 -16.52 8.53 9.79
CA ALA A 317 -16.62 9.34 8.59
C ALA A 317 -16.53 8.43 7.36
N GLY A 318 -17.50 8.52 6.46
CA GLY A 318 -17.58 7.74 5.23
C GLY A 318 -17.33 8.61 3.99
N PHE A 319 -16.42 8.19 3.12
CA PHE A 319 -16.07 8.88 1.88
C PHE A 319 -16.25 7.96 0.66
N LEU A 320 -16.89 8.46 -0.40
CA LEU A 320 -16.92 7.80 -1.70
C LEU A 320 -15.83 8.41 -2.56
N LEU A 321 -14.72 7.69 -2.72
CA LEU A 321 -13.52 8.22 -3.35
C LEU A 321 -13.47 7.87 -4.84
N HIS A 322 -12.87 8.74 -5.63
CA HIS A 322 -12.61 8.52 -7.05
C HIS A 322 -11.33 9.24 -7.48
N GLU A 323 -10.89 8.98 -8.70
CA GLU A 323 -9.77 9.66 -9.34
C GLU A 323 -9.96 11.19 -9.35
N ILE A 324 -8.93 11.93 -8.95
CA ILE A 324 -8.91 13.40 -8.97
C ILE A 324 -7.76 13.96 -9.82
N GLY A 325 -7.01 13.10 -10.52
CA GLY A 325 -5.90 13.45 -11.41
C GLY A 325 -4.63 13.96 -10.73
N GLN A 326 -4.53 13.86 -9.39
CA GLN A 326 -3.36 14.26 -8.61
C GLN A 326 -3.41 13.66 -7.20
N SER A 327 -2.25 13.53 -6.55
CA SER A 327 -2.18 13.18 -5.14
C SER A 327 -2.70 14.30 -4.25
N ALA A 328 -3.48 13.94 -3.22
CA ALA A 328 -4.06 14.88 -2.27
C ALA A 328 -4.03 14.36 -0.83
N LEU A 329 -3.78 15.27 0.10
CA LEU A 329 -4.08 15.12 1.51
C LEU A 329 -5.49 15.65 1.78
N VAL A 330 -6.36 14.79 2.28
CA VAL A 330 -7.72 15.15 2.71
C VAL A 330 -7.74 15.24 4.22
N LYS A 331 -7.91 16.45 4.75
CA LYS A 331 -8.17 16.68 6.19
C LYS A 331 -9.65 16.89 6.39
N PHE A 332 -10.21 16.33 7.45
CA PHE A 332 -11.62 16.52 7.77
C PHE A 332 -11.84 16.82 9.25
N TYR A 333 -12.95 17.51 9.49
CA TYR A 333 -13.25 18.20 10.73
C TYR A 333 -14.69 17.94 11.14
N VAL A 334 -14.94 17.87 12.43
CA VAL A 334 -16.29 17.86 13.01
C VAL A 334 -16.76 19.31 13.12
N CYS A 335 -17.91 19.60 12.52
CA CYS A 335 -18.61 20.86 12.65
C CYS A 335 -19.77 20.72 13.63
N LYS A 336 -19.75 21.48 14.71
CA LYS A 336 -20.87 21.60 15.64
C LYS A 336 -22.00 22.43 15.01
N HIS A 337 -23.18 22.41 15.61
CA HIS A 337 -24.43 23.04 15.13
C HIS A 337 -24.28 24.47 14.56
N HIS A 338 -23.33 25.27 15.04
CA HIS A 338 -23.05 26.60 14.49
C HIS A 338 -22.01 26.49 13.37
N VAL A 339 -22.32 26.99 12.15
CA VAL A 339 -21.41 26.97 10.98
C VAL A 339 -20.03 27.58 11.27
N SER A 340 -19.93 28.43 12.29
CA SER A 340 -18.65 29.01 12.73
C SER A 340 -17.76 28.06 13.55
N ASP A 341 -18.31 26.96 14.07
CA ASP A 341 -17.64 26.02 14.98
C ASP A 341 -17.29 24.72 14.23
N CYS A 342 -16.27 24.81 13.38
CA CYS A 342 -15.91 23.84 12.33
C CYS A 342 -14.40 23.55 12.26
N ASP A 343 -13.66 23.83 13.33
CA ASP A 343 -12.20 23.68 13.41
C ASP A 343 -11.76 22.42 14.18
N HIS A 344 -12.69 21.57 14.60
CA HIS A 344 -12.38 20.35 15.35
C HIS A 344 -11.83 19.26 14.44
N TYR A 345 -10.50 19.15 14.36
CA TYR A 345 -9.82 18.12 13.57
C TYR A 345 -10.29 16.71 13.94
N ALA A 346 -10.71 15.93 12.94
CA ALA A 346 -11.24 14.59 13.13
C ALA A 346 -10.31 13.50 12.56
N GLY A 347 -9.55 13.83 11.52
CA GLY A 347 -8.62 12.91 10.89
C GLY A 347 -8.17 13.37 9.52
N GLU A 348 -7.30 12.56 8.92
CA GLU A 348 -6.82 12.77 7.56
C GLU A 348 -6.52 11.46 6.85
N PHE A 349 -6.52 11.49 5.52
CA PHE A 349 -6.09 10.38 4.67
C PHE A 349 -5.53 10.91 3.34
N TYR A 350 -4.88 10.02 2.60
CA TYR A 350 -4.19 10.36 1.35
C TYR A 350 -4.86 9.67 0.17
N ILE A 351 -5.13 10.44 -0.87
CA ILE A 351 -5.49 9.95 -2.21
C ILE A 351 -4.22 10.09 -3.04
N LEU A 352 -3.80 9.03 -3.71
CA LEU A 352 -2.72 9.10 -4.70
C LEU A 352 -3.32 9.21 -6.08
N GLY A 353 -2.61 9.90 -6.96
CA GLY A 353 -2.95 9.93 -8.38
C GLY A 353 -2.10 10.92 -9.15
N ASP A 354 -2.25 10.89 -10.46
CA ASP A 354 -1.63 11.82 -11.39
C ASP A 354 -2.46 11.95 -12.67
N GLU A 355 -2.03 12.81 -13.59
CA GLU A 355 -2.70 13.01 -14.88
C GLU A 355 -2.57 11.79 -15.83
N ALA A 356 -1.66 10.86 -15.53
CA ALA A 356 -1.40 9.66 -16.31
C ALA A 356 -2.29 8.49 -15.91
N GLU A 357 -2.97 8.59 -14.77
CA GLU A 357 -3.69 7.52 -14.12
C GLU A 357 -4.93 7.07 -14.92
N MET A 358 -5.23 5.78 -14.85
CA MET A 358 -6.48 5.26 -15.39
C MET A 358 -7.67 5.73 -14.55
N PRO A 359 -8.80 6.14 -15.15
CA PRO A 359 -9.97 6.53 -14.37
C PRO A 359 -10.45 5.42 -13.45
N PHE A 360 -10.68 5.76 -12.18
CA PHE A 360 -11.22 4.85 -11.18
C PHE A 360 -12.24 5.53 -10.26
N ALA A 361 -13.09 4.71 -9.65
CA ALA A 361 -13.93 5.10 -8.54
C ALA A 361 -14.12 3.87 -7.63
N TYR A 362 -14.00 4.09 -6.32
CA TYR A 362 -14.31 3.04 -5.37
C TYR A 362 -15.81 2.72 -5.43
N ASP A 363 -16.15 1.44 -5.44
CA ASP A 363 -17.56 0.99 -5.44
C ASP A 363 -18.15 0.91 -4.02
N ARG A 364 -17.33 1.22 -3.01
CA ARG A 364 -17.64 1.13 -1.58
C ARG A 364 -17.09 2.34 -0.83
N VAL A 365 -17.68 2.59 0.33
CA VAL A 365 -17.33 3.72 1.19
C VAL A 365 -16.03 3.43 1.94
N TYR A 366 -15.04 4.31 1.79
CA TYR A 366 -13.90 4.36 2.70
C TYR A 366 -14.37 4.86 4.07
N LYS A 367 -13.97 4.17 5.14
CA LYS A 367 -14.42 4.48 6.51
C LYS A 367 -13.23 4.93 7.34
N TYR A 368 -13.38 6.04 8.04
CA TYR A 368 -12.41 6.51 9.02
C TYR A 368 -13.09 6.64 10.38
N GLU A 369 -12.56 5.99 11.41
CA GLU A 369 -13.18 6.02 12.73
C GLU A 369 -13.00 7.39 13.41
N ILE A 370 -14.12 7.99 13.83
CA ILE A 370 -14.18 9.30 14.51
C ILE A 370 -14.75 9.20 15.93
N SER A 371 -14.93 7.99 16.47
CA SER A 371 -15.51 7.76 17.80
C SER A 371 -14.82 8.61 18.89
N GLN A 372 -13.49 8.62 18.90
CA GLN A 372 -12.72 9.41 19.86
C GLN A 372 -12.88 10.92 19.65
N ALA A 373 -12.84 11.39 18.39
CA ALA A 373 -13.02 12.79 18.06
C ALA A 373 -14.39 13.31 18.52
N LEU A 374 -15.45 12.50 18.38
CA LEU A 374 -16.78 12.86 18.88
C LEU A 374 -16.86 12.83 20.40
N HIS A 375 -16.28 11.80 21.04
CA HIS A 375 -16.21 11.71 22.50
C HIS A 375 -15.51 12.92 23.13
N ASP A 376 -14.38 13.35 22.58
CA ASP A 376 -13.62 14.49 23.08
C ASP A 376 -14.37 15.83 22.94
N LEU A 377 -15.36 15.87 22.05
CA LEU A 377 -16.24 17.01 21.83
C LEU A 377 -17.57 16.94 22.59
N ASP A 378 -17.78 15.89 23.39
CA ASP A 378 -19.04 15.55 24.07
C ASP A 378 -20.22 15.42 23.09
N LEU A 379 -19.95 14.81 21.92
CA LEU A 379 -20.92 14.56 20.87
C LEU A 379 -21.26 13.07 20.75
N HIS A 380 -22.53 12.80 20.52
CA HIS A 380 -23.09 11.48 20.25
C HIS A 380 -23.55 11.41 18.81
N VAL A 381 -23.71 10.19 18.28
CA VAL A 381 -24.11 9.98 16.87
C VAL A 381 -25.47 10.58 16.50
N GLY A 382 -26.36 10.78 17.48
CA GLY A 382 -27.66 11.43 17.30
C GLY A 382 -27.65 12.95 17.42
N ASP A 383 -26.52 13.55 17.80
CA ASP A 383 -26.41 14.99 17.93
C ASP A 383 -26.32 15.68 16.56
N ASN A 384 -26.70 16.95 16.51
CA ASN A 384 -26.63 17.73 15.28
C ASN A 384 -25.19 18.22 15.03
N PHE A 385 -24.43 17.41 14.31
CA PHE A 385 -23.13 17.76 13.76
C PHE A 385 -23.04 17.32 12.29
N HIS A 386 -22.07 17.88 11.56
CA HIS A 386 -21.71 17.40 10.23
C HIS A 386 -20.20 17.36 10.08
N LEU A 387 -19.74 16.74 9.00
CA LEU A 387 -18.31 16.66 8.68
C LEU A 387 -18.00 17.63 7.54
N LYS A 388 -16.88 18.34 7.65
CA LYS A 388 -16.32 19.16 6.57
C LYS A 388 -14.95 18.59 6.21
N TYR A 389 -14.57 18.64 4.95
CA TYR A 389 -13.20 18.32 4.54
C TYR A 389 -12.57 19.48 3.75
N GLU A 390 -11.25 19.45 3.73
CA GLU A 390 -10.39 20.31 2.92
C GLU A 390 -9.34 19.43 2.25
N ALA A 391 -9.19 19.57 0.93
CA ALA A 391 -8.20 18.86 0.15
C ALA A 391 -7.01 19.77 -0.14
N PHE A 392 -5.80 19.23 0.05
CA PHE A 392 -4.54 19.91 -0.18
C PHE A 392 -3.68 19.06 -1.11
N ASN A 393 -2.90 19.71 -1.98
CA ASN A 393 -1.80 19.02 -2.62
C ASN A 393 -0.73 18.71 -1.57
N LEU A 394 0.26 17.88 -1.93
CA LEU A 394 1.30 17.48 -0.98
C LEU A 394 2.30 18.60 -0.65
N ASN A 395 2.23 19.74 -1.35
CA ASN A 395 2.92 20.99 -1.01
C ASN A 395 2.16 21.85 0.02
N GLY A 396 0.97 21.42 0.46
CA GLY A 396 0.11 22.18 1.39
C GLY A 396 -0.76 23.25 0.74
N GLY A 397 -0.74 23.38 -0.59
CA GLY A 397 -1.63 24.25 -1.34
C GLY A 397 -3.04 23.66 -1.39
N SER A 398 -4.07 24.47 -1.12
CA SER A 398 -5.46 24.03 -1.22
C SER A 398 -5.83 23.67 -2.66
N LEU A 399 -6.50 22.53 -2.84
CA LEU A 399 -7.01 22.05 -4.14
C LEU A 399 -8.45 22.50 -4.41
N GLY A 400 -8.94 23.54 -3.71
CA GLY A 400 -10.35 23.93 -3.68
C GLY A 400 -11.16 23.60 -4.95
N GLY A 401 -12.31 22.93 -4.77
CA GLY A 401 -13.15 22.47 -5.87
C GLY A 401 -13.03 20.98 -6.20
N VAL A 402 -12.10 20.24 -5.58
CA VAL A 402 -12.17 18.77 -5.55
C VAL A 402 -13.46 18.35 -4.83
N ASP A 403 -14.31 17.62 -5.53
CA ASP A 403 -15.58 17.09 -5.00
C ASP A 403 -15.43 15.60 -4.68
N LEU A 404 -15.18 15.27 -3.42
CA LEU A 404 -15.21 13.89 -2.90
C LEU A 404 -16.61 13.48 -2.41
N SER A 405 -17.65 14.20 -2.84
CA SER A 405 -18.98 14.19 -2.22
C SER A 405 -18.96 14.61 -0.75
N GLN A 406 -20.14 14.90 -0.20
CA GLN A 406 -20.26 15.20 1.22
C GLN A 406 -19.97 13.94 2.06
N PRO A 407 -19.05 14.00 3.04
CA PRO A 407 -18.79 12.86 3.92
C PRO A 407 -20.03 12.46 4.70
N SER A 408 -20.24 11.15 4.80
CA SER A 408 -21.33 10.53 5.57
C SER A 408 -20.90 10.24 7.00
N VAL A 409 -21.85 10.20 7.93
CA VAL A 409 -21.64 9.68 9.29
C VAL A 409 -22.25 8.27 9.35
N ILE A 410 -21.45 7.28 9.69
CA ILE A 410 -21.84 5.87 9.75
C ILE A 410 -21.73 5.40 11.20
N PHE A 411 -22.82 4.86 11.73
CA PHE A 411 -22.84 4.23 13.05
C PHE A 411 -22.74 2.72 12.90
N GLU A 412 -21.80 2.10 13.61
CA GLU A 412 -21.75 0.65 13.77
C GLU A 412 -21.95 0.32 15.26
N PRO A 413 -23.06 -0.35 15.62
CA PRO A 413 -23.33 -0.73 17.00
C PRO A 413 -22.37 -1.83 17.45
N ALA A 414 -22.11 -1.89 18.76
CA ALA A 414 -21.29 -2.93 19.38
C ALA A 414 -21.73 -4.34 18.95
N ALA A 415 -20.79 -5.18 18.56
CA ALA A 415 -21.07 -6.56 18.18
C ALA A 415 -21.78 -7.31 19.33
N GLY A 416 -22.97 -7.84 19.03
CA GLY A 416 -23.82 -8.52 20.02
C GLY A 416 -24.91 -7.64 20.66
N SER A 417 -24.93 -6.33 20.40
CA SER A 417 -26.02 -5.42 20.78
C SER A 417 -27.25 -5.56 19.88
N HIS A 418 -27.73 -6.79 19.69
CA HIS A 418 -29.12 -6.96 19.30
C HIS A 418 -29.96 -6.87 20.59
N THR A 419 -30.47 -5.68 20.89
CA THR A 419 -31.72 -5.59 21.65
C THR A 419 -32.79 -6.28 20.82
N ALA A 420 -33.32 -7.38 21.35
CA ALA A 420 -34.43 -8.13 20.77
C ALA A 420 -35.72 -7.30 20.69
#